data_AF-A0A367PS61-F1
#
_entry.id   AF-A0A367PS61-F1
#
_cell.length_a   1.000
_cell.length_b   1.000
_cell.length_c   1.000
_cell.angle_alpha   90.00
_cell.angle_beta   90.00
_cell.angle_gamma   90.00
#
_symmetry.space_group_name_H-M   'P 1'
#
loop_
_entity.id
_entity.type
_entity.pdbx_description
1 polymer ?
#
loop_
_entity_poly.entity_id
_entity_poly.type
_entity_poly.pdbx_seq_one_letter_code
_entity_poly.pdbx_strand_id
1 'polypeptide(L)'
;MKKSFVIVAFTIASFNAHAGSPDQCAAFGDKFAEYARDRDAGMSMEAALKEARAKYGKDGEAFVAGVYLNPEMLHMTPNEIRALAVKTCLQR
;
A
#
# COMPACT_ATOMS: atom_id res chain seq x y z
N MET A 1 7.70 5.70 19.25
CA MET A 1 7.01 4.94 18.17
C MET A 1 5.96 5.79 17.42
N LYS A 2 6.28 7.00 16.93
CA LYS A 2 5.27 7.89 16.29
C LYS A 2 5.65 8.41 14.90
N LYS A 3 6.86 8.14 14.40
CA LYS A 3 7.36 8.76 13.15
C LYS A 3 7.11 7.89 11.90
N SER A 4 7.06 6.57 12.02
CA SER A 4 6.89 5.66 10.86
C SER A 4 5.46 5.60 10.29
N PHE A 5 4.45 5.79 11.15
CA PHE A 5 3.03 5.75 10.79
C PHE A 5 2.65 6.88 9.83
N VAL A 6 3.39 8.00 9.85
CA VAL A 6 3.12 9.19 9.05
C VAL A 6 3.35 8.91 7.55
N ILE A 7 4.32 8.07 7.18
CA ILE A 7 4.64 7.82 5.76
C ILE A 7 3.63 6.86 5.13
N VAL A 8 3.21 5.82 5.85
CA VAL A 8 2.08 4.95 5.46
C VAL A 8 0.80 5.78 5.38
N ALA A 9 0.55 6.62 6.39
CA ALA A 9 -0.62 7.49 6.39
C ALA A 9 -0.56 8.53 5.26
N PHE A 10 0.60 9.06 4.85
CA PHE A 10 0.70 10.03 3.75
C PHE A 10 0.51 9.38 2.38
N THR A 11 1.11 8.21 2.15
CA THR A 11 0.87 7.44 0.93
C THR A 11 -0.60 7.06 0.85
N ILE A 12 -1.20 6.52 1.91
CA ILE A 12 -2.63 6.20 1.97
C ILE A 12 -3.52 7.47 1.92
N ALA A 13 -3.05 8.63 2.40
CA ALA A 13 -3.84 9.87 2.46
C ALA A 13 -4.04 10.52 1.12
N SER A 14 -3.09 10.30 0.22
CA SER A 14 -3.12 10.91 -1.10
C SER A 14 -4.19 10.27 -1.99
N PHE A 15 -4.71 9.09 -1.63
CA PHE A 15 -5.62 8.34 -2.50
C PHE A 15 -7.07 8.75 -2.44
N ASN A 16 -7.61 9.32 -1.35
CA ASN A 16 -9.00 9.76 -1.35
C ASN A 16 -9.31 10.69 -0.18
N ALA A 17 -9.74 11.91 -0.49
CA ALA A 17 -10.35 12.86 0.45
C ALA A 17 -11.79 12.45 0.87
N HIS A 18 -12.22 11.22 0.59
CA HIS A 18 -13.55 10.70 0.94
C HIS A 18 -13.40 9.36 1.68
N ALA A 19 -14.08 9.22 2.81
CA ALA A 19 -14.21 7.95 3.51
C ALA A 19 -14.72 6.88 2.52
N GLY A 20 -13.88 5.89 2.23
CA GLY A 20 -14.25 4.79 1.35
C GLY A 20 -15.24 3.86 2.06
N SER A 21 -16.17 3.28 1.32
CA SER A 21 -16.99 2.18 1.85
C SER A 21 -16.09 1.01 2.31
N PRO A 22 -16.56 0.11 3.19
CA PRO A 22 -15.79 -1.06 3.61
C PRO A 22 -15.21 -1.86 2.44
N ASP A 23 -15.97 -2.01 1.35
CA ASP A 23 -15.54 -2.70 0.13
C ASP A 23 -14.42 -1.95 -0.61
N GLN A 24 -14.49 -0.62 -0.66
CA GLN A 24 -13.43 0.19 -1.25
C GLN A 24 -12.14 0.10 -0.43
N CYS A 25 -12.25 0.12 0.89
CA CYS A 25 -11.10 -0.07 1.78
C CYS A 25 -10.52 -1.48 1.66
N ALA A 26 -11.35 -2.51 1.50
CA ALA A 26 -10.90 -3.88 1.24
C ALA A 26 -10.12 -3.98 -0.07
N ALA A 27 -10.68 -3.45 -1.17
CA ALA A 27 -10.01 -3.43 -2.48
C ALA A 27 -8.70 -2.64 -2.46
N PHE A 28 -8.63 -1.57 -1.67
CA PHE A 28 -7.40 -0.82 -1.44
C PHE A 28 -6.33 -1.65 -0.71
N GLY A 29 -6.74 -2.36 0.36
CA GLY A 29 -5.83 -3.27 1.07
C GLY A 29 -5.35 -4.43 0.20
N ASP A 30 -6.20 -4.94 -0.71
CA ASP A 30 -5.83 -6.01 -1.63
C ASP A 30 -4.71 -5.58 -2.59
N LYS A 31 -4.69 -4.32 -3.05
CA LYS A 31 -3.60 -3.78 -3.89
C LYS A 31 -2.27 -3.73 -3.16
N PHE A 32 -2.26 -3.30 -1.90
CA PHE A 32 -1.04 -3.34 -1.09
C PHE A 32 -0.55 -4.78 -0.89
N ALA A 33 -1.46 -5.72 -0.68
CA ALA A 33 -1.11 -7.13 -0.56
C ALA A 33 -0.62 -7.76 -1.87
N GLU A 34 -1.14 -7.34 -3.02
CA GLU A 34 -0.62 -7.72 -4.34
C GLU A 34 0.87 -7.38 -4.46
N TYR A 35 1.23 -6.10 -4.28
CA TYR A 35 2.64 -5.69 -4.38
C TYR A 35 3.54 -6.28 -3.29
N ALA A 36 2.99 -6.60 -2.12
CA ALA A 36 3.73 -7.32 -1.08
C ALA A 36 4.03 -8.77 -1.50
N ARG A 37 3.08 -9.46 -2.13
CA ARG A 37 3.32 -10.80 -2.70
C ARG A 37 4.35 -10.74 -3.83
N ASP A 38 4.28 -9.73 -4.69
CA ASP A 38 5.24 -9.55 -5.77
C ASP A 38 6.66 -9.34 -5.22
N ARG A 39 6.80 -8.49 -4.19
CA ARG A 39 8.06 -8.27 -3.47
C ARG A 39 8.59 -9.58 -2.89
N ASP A 40 7.75 -10.32 -2.18
CA ASP A 40 8.12 -11.58 -1.52
C ASP A 40 8.45 -12.68 -2.55
N ALA A 41 7.90 -12.60 -3.77
CA ALA A 41 8.24 -13.44 -4.92
C ALA A 41 9.53 -13.00 -5.66
N GLY A 42 10.19 -11.92 -5.21
CA GLY A 42 11.45 -11.42 -5.76
C GLY A 42 11.29 -10.43 -6.92
N MET A 43 10.09 -9.87 -7.15
CA MET A 43 9.92 -8.79 -8.11
C MET A 43 10.75 -7.57 -7.69
N SER A 44 11.48 -6.97 -8.64
CA SER A 44 12.22 -5.75 -8.36
C SER A 44 11.28 -4.55 -8.19
N MET A 45 11.69 -3.58 -7.38
CA MET A 45 10.91 -2.35 -7.21
C MET A 45 10.71 -1.60 -8.54
N GLU A 46 11.70 -1.63 -9.45
CA GLU A 46 11.58 -1.03 -10.77
C GLU A 46 10.49 -1.69 -11.62
N ALA A 47 10.44 -3.03 -11.61
CA ALA A 47 9.40 -3.78 -12.31
C ALA A 47 8.02 -3.48 -11.72
N ALA A 48 7.90 -3.49 -10.39
CA ALA A 48 6.66 -3.17 -9.68
C ALA A 48 6.20 -1.74 -9.99
N LEU A 49 7.10 -0.74 -9.98
CA LEU A 49 6.77 0.65 -10.34
C LEU A 49 6.28 0.77 -11.79
N LYS A 50 6.96 0.10 -12.73
CA LYS A 50 6.57 0.11 -14.15
C LYS A 50 5.17 -0.47 -14.33
N GLU A 51 4.88 -1.59 -13.68
CA GLU A 51 3.57 -2.24 -13.73
C GLU A 51 2.49 -1.39 -13.06
N ALA A 52 2.77 -0.86 -11.87
CA ALA A 52 1.83 -0.05 -11.11
C ALA A 52 1.47 1.24 -11.83
N ARG A 53 2.45 1.90 -12.46
CA ARG A 53 2.21 3.08 -13.30
C ARG A 53 1.34 2.75 -14.52
N ALA A 54 1.56 1.60 -15.14
CA ALA A 54 0.76 1.17 -16.29
C ALA A 54 -0.70 0.84 -15.91
N LYS A 55 -0.91 0.19 -14.75
CA LYS A 55 -2.24 -0.21 -14.28
C LYS A 55 -3.03 0.92 -13.59
N TYR A 56 -2.35 1.72 -12.78
CA TYR A 56 -2.98 2.64 -11.83
C TYR A 56 -2.39 4.06 -11.86
N GLY A 57 -1.44 4.36 -12.75
CA GLY A 57 -0.83 5.69 -12.81
C GLY A 57 -0.06 6.05 -11.53
N LYS A 58 -0.17 7.32 -11.10
CA LYS A 58 0.54 7.83 -9.90
C LYS A 58 0.12 7.14 -8.61
N ASP A 59 -1.13 6.71 -8.56
CA ASP A 59 -1.70 5.92 -7.48
C ASP A 59 -0.98 4.57 -7.36
N GLY A 60 -0.62 3.93 -8.47
CA GLY A 60 0.19 2.72 -8.46
C GLY A 60 1.56 2.91 -7.78
N GLU A 61 2.24 4.01 -8.11
CA GLU A 61 3.59 4.30 -7.62
C GLU A 61 3.63 4.45 -6.08
N ALA A 62 2.58 5.02 -5.48
CA ALA A 62 2.48 5.18 -4.03
C ALA A 62 2.27 3.85 -3.29
N PHE A 63 1.58 2.87 -3.88
CA PHE A 63 1.48 1.52 -3.32
C PHE A 63 2.83 0.82 -3.26
N VAL A 64 3.55 0.84 -4.38
CA VAL A 64 4.87 0.22 -4.49
C VAL A 64 5.85 0.88 -3.53
N ALA A 65 5.86 2.22 -3.47
CA ALA A 65 6.70 2.94 -2.51
C ALA A 65 6.39 2.55 -1.06
N GLY A 66 5.11 2.42 -0.69
CA GLY A 66 4.71 1.95 0.63
C GLY A 66 5.27 0.57 0.96
N VAL A 67 5.09 -0.40 0.07
CA VAL A 67 5.49 -1.81 0.29
C VAL A 67 7.01 -2.04 0.26
N TYR A 68 7.72 -1.33 -0.63
CA TYR A 68 9.15 -1.57 -0.90
C TYR A 68 10.09 -0.65 -0.12
N LEU A 69 9.63 0.54 0.29
CA LEU A 69 10.50 1.51 0.96
C LEU A 69 10.19 1.69 2.45
N ASN A 70 9.02 1.25 2.92
CA ASN A 70 8.69 1.40 4.34
C ASN A 70 9.31 0.27 5.18
N PRO A 71 10.24 0.56 6.11
CA PRO A 71 10.87 -0.46 6.94
C PRO A 71 9.88 -1.30 7.74
N GLU A 72 8.75 -0.74 8.16
CA GLU A 72 7.73 -1.49 8.90
C GLU A 72 7.04 -2.50 7.98
N MET A 73 6.72 -2.13 6.74
CA MET A 73 6.07 -3.03 5.79
C MET A 73 7.03 -4.11 5.27
N LEU A 74 8.34 -3.87 5.25
CA LEU A 74 9.34 -4.88 4.85
C LEU A 74 9.34 -6.11 5.75
N HIS A 75 8.89 -5.98 7.01
CA HIS A 75 8.81 -7.08 7.97
C HIS A 75 7.39 -7.66 8.09
N MET A 76 6.42 -7.12 7.37
CA MET A 76 5.03 -7.56 7.42
C MET A 76 4.72 -8.51 6.26
N THR A 77 3.92 -9.53 6.56
CA THR A 77 3.31 -10.41 5.56
C THR A 77 2.27 -9.65 4.72
N PRO A 78 1.93 -10.12 3.51
CA PRO A 78 0.90 -9.49 2.68
C PRO A 78 -0.45 -9.33 3.39
N ASN A 79 -0.84 -10.27 4.25
CA ASN A 79 -2.09 -10.20 5.00
C ASN A 79 -2.05 -9.14 6.11
N GLU A 80 -0.91 -8.96 6.76
CA GLU A 80 -0.73 -7.90 7.76
C GLU A 80 -0.73 -6.52 7.10
N ILE A 81 -0.08 -6.38 5.94
CA ILE A 81 -0.09 -5.13 5.16
C ILE A 81 -1.52 -4.81 4.72
N ARG A 82 -2.27 -5.81 4.22
CA ARG A 82 -3.69 -5.66 3.90
C ARG A 82 -4.48 -5.14 5.10
N ALA A 83 -4.37 -5.81 6.24
CA ALA A 83 -5.11 -5.45 7.44
C ALA A 83 -4.78 -4.02 7.91
N LEU A 84 -3.51 -3.63 7.86
CA LEU A 84 -3.07 -2.28 8.16
C LEU A 84 -3.66 -1.24 7.18
N ALA A 85 -3.63 -1.51 5.88
CA ALA A 85 -4.16 -0.63 4.86
C ALA A 85 -5.68 -0.44 4.98
N VAL A 86 -6.43 -1.53 5.18
CA VAL A 86 -7.88 -1.50 5.41
C VAL A 86 -8.20 -0.71 6.68
N LYS A 87 -7.52 -1.02 7.78
CA LYS A 87 -7.71 -0.32 9.06
C LYS A 87 -7.42 1.17 8.90
N THR A 88 -6.35 1.54 8.22
CA THR A 88 -5.98 2.95 8.00
C THR A 88 -6.98 3.68 7.10
N CYS A 89 -7.57 2.99 6.12
CA CYS A 89 -8.62 3.53 5.27
C CYS A 89 -9.91 3.82 6.06
N LEU A 90 -10.31 2.90 6.94
CA LEU A 90 -11.53 3.01 7.76
C LEU A 90 -11.40 3.98 8.95
N GLN A 91 -10.18 4.25 9.42
CA GLN A 91 -9.92 5.10 10.59
C GLN A 91 -9.70 6.59 10.24
N ARG A 92 -9.95 7.00 9.00
CA ARG A 92 -9.91 8.38 8.55
C ARG A 92 -11.20 9.14 8.81
#